data_AF-A0A6A7LLJ3-F1
#
_entry.id   AF-A0A6A7LLJ3-F1
#
_cell.length_a   1.000
_cell.length_b   1.000
_cell.length_c   1.000
_cell.angle_alpha   90.00
_cell.angle_beta   90.00
_cell.angle_gamma   90.00
#
_symmetry.space_group_name_H-M   'P 1'
#
loop_
_entity.id
_entity.type
_entity.pdbx_description
1 polymer ?
#
loop_
_entity_poly.entity_id
_entity_poly.type
_entity_poly.pdbx_seq_one_letter_code
_entity_poly.pdbx_strand_id
1 'polypeptide(L)'
;EVSDERVRAILLFLVSTGVRIRAIIELKLHDLVKVPEYDLYRVTVYSESRERYVTYTTPEATKAIDVYLEYRKRYGEKLTPKSPIFRDQFDRNDPTSVHDVKPLTLRAAERLISRTIEKSGIRTVERVTELHGEKGKIRKNVRLTAGFRKFFDTQLIYSQVEPRTKELFLGHSIGLDDHYFKPEENYVLNEYLKAVDNLTINEENRLRKEMVNLTKKNSELESMEIKHREEIQAIREDMESKFQQIVT
;
A
#
# COMPACT_ATOMS: atom_id res chain seq x y z
N GLU A 1 -2.63 -14.98 -14.19
CA GLU A 1 -2.85 -13.67 -13.57
C GLU A 1 -4.28 -13.18 -13.81
N VAL A 2 -4.92 -12.58 -12.80
CA VAL A 2 -6.33 -12.13 -12.87
C VAL A 2 -6.45 -10.69 -13.41
N SER A 3 -5.39 -9.89 -13.32
CA SER A 3 -5.34 -8.47 -13.67
C SER A 3 -4.21 -8.16 -14.66
N ASP A 4 -4.47 -7.26 -15.62
CA ASP A 4 -3.42 -6.68 -16.48
C ASP A 4 -2.53 -5.68 -15.71
N GLU A 5 -1.41 -5.24 -16.31
CA GLU A 5 -0.43 -4.35 -15.68
C GLU A 5 -1.07 -3.02 -15.22
N ARG A 6 -2.04 -2.52 -16.00
CA ARG A 6 -2.79 -1.29 -15.69
C ARG A 6 -3.68 -1.49 -14.47
N VAL A 7 -4.48 -2.54 -14.44
CA VAL A 7 -5.39 -2.85 -13.33
C VAL A 7 -4.58 -3.09 -12.05
N ARG A 8 -3.48 -3.84 -12.14
CA ARG A 8 -2.59 -4.08 -11.00
C ARG A 8 -2.03 -2.77 -10.44
N ALA A 9 -1.54 -1.88 -11.30
CA ALA A 9 -1.04 -0.56 -10.90
C ALA A 9 -2.15 0.30 -10.25
N ILE A 10 -3.36 0.33 -10.82
CA ILE A 10 -4.50 1.07 -10.25
C ILE A 10 -4.86 0.55 -8.85
N LEU A 11 -4.98 -0.77 -8.69
CA LEU A 11 -5.38 -1.37 -7.42
C LEU A 11 -4.35 -1.10 -6.33
N LEU A 12 -3.07 -1.36 -6.61
CA LEU A 12 -1.99 -1.12 -5.65
C LEU A 12 -1.84 0.37 -5.32
N PHE A 13 -2.05 1.26 -6.29
CA PHE A 13 -2.07 2.70 -6.05
C PHE A 13 -3.21 3.10 -5.11
N LEU A 14 -4.45 2.65 -5.34
CA LEU A 14 -5.60 2.95 -4.47
C LEU A 14 -5.41 2.41 -3.05
N VAL A 15 -4.85 1.22 -2.92
CA VAL A 15 -4.55 0.57 -1.63
C VAL A 15 -3.47 1.34 -0.86
N SER A 16 -2.38 1.70 -1.53
CA SER A 16 -1.20 2.30 -0.88
C SER A 16 -1.35 3.78 -0.56
N THR A 17 -2.21 4.51 -1.28
CA THR A 17 -2.36 5.96 -1.13
C THR A 17 -3.63 6.38 -0.40
N GLY A 18 -4.63 5.49 -0.36
CA GLY A 18 -5.95 5.76 0.20
C GLY A 18 -6.77 6.82 -0.54
N VAL A 19 -6.36 7.27 -1.74
CA VAL A 19 -7.06 8.36 -2.43
C VAL A 19 -8.49 8.01 -2.82
N ARG A 20 -9.32 9.04 -3.00
CA ARG A 20 -10.65 8.87 -3.58
C ARG A 20 -10.49 8.42 -5.04
N ILE A 21 -11.35 7.52 -5.53
CA ILE A 21 -11.26 7.00 -6.90
C ILE A 21 -11.25 8.11 -7.96
N ARG A 22 -11.92 9.25 -7.72
CA ARG A 22 -11.90 10.38 -8.66
C ARG A 22 -10.51 11.01 -8.80
N ALA A 23 -9.65 10.95 -7.80
CA ALA A 23 -8.30 11.48 -7.91
C ALA A 23 -7.50 10.79 -9.03
N ILE A 24 -7.70 9.48 -9.26
CA ILE A 24 -6.89 8.73 -10.23
C ILE A 24 -7.10 9.19 -11.68
N ILE A 25 -8.23 9.83 -11.98
CA ILE A 25 -8.56 10.29 -13.34
C ILE A 25 -8.01 11.70 -13.62
N GLU A 26 -7.63 12.44 -12.57
CA GLU A 26 -7.10 13.80 -12.65
C GLU A 26 -5.57 13.83 -12.55
N LEU A 27 -4.97 12.81 -11.93
CA LEU A 27 -3.53 12.74 -11.71
C LEU A 27 -2.70 12.62 -13.00
N LYS A 28 -1.62 13.39 -13.04
CA LYS A 28 -0.63 13.44 -14.13
C LYS A 28 0.74 12.98 -13.62
N LEU A 29 1.66 12.69 -14.54
CA LEU A 29 2.99 12.21 -14.16
C LEU A 29 3.79 13.21 -13.32
N HIS A 30 3.59 14.52 -13.49
CA HIS A 30 4.25 15.53 -12.65
C HIS A 30 3.79 15.51 -11.18
N ASP A 31 2.64 14.88 -10.88
CA ASP A 31 2.15 14.76 -9.51
C ASP A 31 2.89 13.68 -8.71
N LEU A 32 3.62 12.79 -9.41
CA LEU A 32 4.48 11.75 -8.85
C LEU A 32 5.92 12.27 -8.75
N VAL A 33 6.44 12.36 -7.53
CA VAL A 33 7.86 12.65 -7.27
C VAL A 33 8.49 11.44 -6.63
N LYS A 34 9.51 10.86 -7.27
CA LYS A 34 10.19 9.66 -6.75
C LYS A 34 11.02 10.03 -5.51
N VAL A 35 10.94 9.18 -4.49
CA VAL A 35 11.74 9.23 -3.26
C VAL A 35 12.67 8.02 -3.30
N PRO A 36 13.89 8.15 -3.87
CA PRO A 36 14.72 7.00 -4.23
C PRO A 36 15.17 6.17 -3.03
N GLU A 37 15.38 6.80 -1.88
CA GLU A 37 15.85 6.15 -0.65
C GLU A 37 14.94 5.00 -0.19
N TYR A 38 13.63 5.13 -0.43
CA TYR A 38 12.62 4.17 0.01
C TYR A 38 11.89 3.48 -1.16
N ASP A 39 12.27 3.77 -2.41
CA ASP A 39 11.58 3.35 -3.64
C ASP A 39 10.06 3.66 -3.62
N LEU A 40 9.71 4.86 -3.16
CA LEU A 40 8.32 5.35 -3.09
C LEU A 40 8.10 6.47 -4.10
N TYR A 41 6.85 6.68 -4.49
CA TYR A 41 6.41 7.98 -4.99
C TYR A 41 5.71 8.77 -3.89
N ARG A 42 6.11 10.04 -3.75
CA ARG A 42 5.29 11.11 -3.16
C ARG A 42 4.27 11.54 -4.20
N VAL A 43 3.01 11.58 -3.81
CA VAL A 43 1.87 11.88 -4.69
C VAL A 43 1.21 13.17 -4.24
N THR A 44 1.15 14.16 -5.13
CA THR A 44 0.37 15.39 -4.89
C THR A 44 -1.02 15.21 -5.48
N VAL A 45 -2.03 15.03 -4.63
CA VAL A 45 -3.40 14.81 -5.07
C VAL A 45 -4.11 16.13 -5.24
N TYR A 46 -4.89 16.27 -6.32
CA TYR A 46 -5.59 17.51 -6.69
C TYR A 46 -4.66 18.72 -6.78
N SER A 47 -3.49 18.58 -7.41
CA SER A 47 -2.44 19.60 -7.48
C SER A 47 -2.91 20.96 -8.02
N GLU A 48 -3.95 20.97 -8.85
CA GLU A 48 -4.58 22.17 -9.43
C GLU A 48 -5.73 22.75 -8.57
N SER A 49 -6.02 22.17 -7.40
CA SER A 49 -7.10 22.57 -6.49
C SER A 49 -6.59 23.17 -5.18
N ARG A 50 -7.47 23.91 -4.49
CA ARG A 50 -7.24 24.34 -3.10
C ARG A 50 -7.29 23.18 -2.10
N GLU A 51 -7.93 22.08 -2.47
CA GLU A 51 -8.05 20.85 -1.67
C GLU A 51 -6.87 19.90 -1.86
N ARG A 52 -5.71 20.41 -2.32
CA ARG A 52 -4.53 19.57 -2.54
C ARG A 52 -4.00 18.99 -1.24
N TYR A 53 -3.54 17.74 -1.31
CA TYR A 53 -2.88 17.07 -0.19
C TYR A 53 -1.81 16.11 -0.72
N VAL A 54 -0.95 15.67 0.19
CA VAL A 54 0.15 14.75 -0.13
C VAL A 54 -0.14 13.38 0.49
N THR A 55 0.21 12.34 -0.24
CA THR A 55 0.25 10.96 0.24
C THR A 55 1.42 10.26 -0.45
N TYR A 56 1.65 8.99 -0.14
CA TYR A 56 2.73 8.21 -0.72
C TYR A 56 2.22 6.87 -1.24
N THR A 57 3.03 6.24 -2.06
CA THR A 57 2.85 4.85 -2.51
C THR A 57 3.78 3.94 -1.72
N THR A 58 3.44 2.65 -1.62
CA THR A 58 4.37 1.62 -1.11
C THR A 58 5.35 1.21 -2.21
N PRO A 59 6.49 0.56 -1.89
CA PRO A 59 7.44 0.10 -2.91
C PRO A 59 6.79 -0.87 -3.91
N GLU A 60 5.87 -1.70 -3.43
CA GLU A 60 5.09 -2.60 -4.28
C GLU A 60 4.26 -1.83 -5.32
N ALA A 61 3.59 -0.76 -4.90
CA ALA A 61 2.80 0.09 -5.77
C ALA A 61 3.68 0.89 -6.73
N THR A 62 4.80 1.47 -6.27
CA THR A 62 5.81 2.14 -7.11
C THR A 62 6.25 1.24 -8.24
N LYS A 63 6.67 0.00 -7.93
CA LYS A 63 7.12 -0.96 -8.94
C LYS A 63 6.02 -1.31 -9.93
N ALA A 64 4.78 -1.46 -9.48
CA ALA A 64 3.65 -1.74 -10.37
C ALA A 64 3.36 -0.56 -11.31
N ILE A 65 3.46 0.67 -10.82
CA ILE A 65 3.32 1.89 -11.63
C ILE A 65 4.44 1.95 -12.67
N ASP A 66 5.70 1.74 -12.25
CA ASP A 66 6.85 1.77 -13.15
C ASP A 66 6.71 0.73 -14.27
N VAL A 67 6.31 -0.51 -13.95
CA VAL A 67 6.02 -1.55 -14.94
C VAL A 67 4.93 -1.12 -15.93
N TYR A 68 3.86 -0.48 -15.44
CA TYR A 68 2.79 0.01 -16.30
C TYR A 68 3.22 1.19 -17.20
N LEU A 69 4.06 2.10 -16.68
CA LEU A 69 4.61 3.20 -17.48
C LEU A 69 5.59 2.69 -18.54
N GLU A 70 6.42 1.70 -18.21
CA GLU A 70 7.30 1.04 -19.17
C GLU A 70 6.51 0.27 -20.24
N TYR A 71 5.39 -0.37 -19.87
CA TYR A 71 4.45 -0.96 -20.84
C TYR A 71 3.98 0.10 -21.85
N ARG A 72 3.57 1.29 -21.40
CA ARG A 72 3.13 2.39 -22.29
C ARG A 72 4.24 2.84 -23.23
N LYS A 73 5.45 3.04 -22.70
CA LYS A 73 6.63 3.43 -23.50
C LYS A 73 6.97 2.38 -24.56
N ARG A 74 6.94 1.10 -24.20
CA ARG A 74 7.26 -0.03 -25.09
C ARG A 74 6.40 -0.05 -26.34
N TYR A 75 5.13 0.32 -26.23
CA TYR A 75 4.21 0.38 -27.37
C TYR A 75 4.28 1.71 -28.14
N GLY A 76 5.17 2.64 -27.76
CA GLY A 76 5.44 3.88 -28.52
C GLY A 76 4.85 5.15 -27.91
N GLU A 77 4.24 5.09 -26.73
CA GLU A 77 3.74 6.28 -26.06
C GLU A 77 4.89 7.14 -25.52
N LYS A 78 4.94 8.42 -25.92
CA LYS A 78 5.87 9.40 -25.37
C LYS A 78 5.31 10.01 -24.09
N LEU A 79 5.80 9.54 -22.94
CA LEU A 79 5.38 10.08 -21.65
C LEU A 79 5.95 11.48 -21.43
N THR A 80 5.07 12.40 -21.07
CA THR A 80 5.40 13.79 -20.71
C THR A 80 4.92 14.08 -19.28
N PRO A 81 5.40 15.13 -18.61
CA PRO A 81 4.92 15.47 -17.27
C PRO A 81 3.40 15.67 -17.19
N LYS A 82 2.75 16.11 -18.29
CA LYS A 82 1.30 16.31 -18.37
C LYS A 82 0.51 15.06 -18.74
N SER A 83 1.18 13.95 -19.08
CA SER A 83 0.52 12.70 -19.42
C SER A 83 -0.23 12.17 -18.19
N PRO A 84 -1.43 11.60 -18.35
CA PRO A 84 -2.17 11.01 -17.23
C PRO A 84 -1.38 9.82 -16.67
N ILE A 85 -1.43 9.62 -15.34
CA ILE A 85 -0.81 8.43 -14.73
C ILE A 85 -1.50 7.18 -15.28
N PHE A 86 -2.84 7.17 -15.29
CA PHE A 86 -3.64 6.07 -15.81
C PHE A 86 -4.43 6.52 -17.04
N ARG A 87 -4.18 5.86 -18.17
CA ARG A 87 -4.89 6.12 -19.43
C ARG A 87 -5.95 5.05 -19.74
N ASP A 88 -6.80 5.37 -20.71
CA ASP A 88 -7.74 4.43 -21.30
C ASP A 88 -7.06 3.24 -21.99
N GLN A 89 -7.87 2.31 -22.49
CA GLN A 89 -7.34 1.16 -23.23
C GLN A 89 -7.06 1.60 -24.66
N PHE A 90 -5.90 1.21 -25.19
CA PHE A 90 -5.52 1.45 -26.57
C PHE A 90 -5.27 0.14 -27.29
N ASP A 91 -5.42 0.16 -28.61
CA ASP A 91 -5.05 -0.96 -29.46
C ASP A 91 -3.53 -0.92 -29.71
N ARG A 92 -2.87 -2.04 -29.43
CA ARG A 92 -1.41 -2.19 -29.56
C ARG A 92 -0.97 -2.25 -31.02
N ASN A 93 -1.88 -2.61 -31.92
CA ASN A 93 -1.62 -2.75 -33.36
C ASN A 93 -1.94 -1.49 -34.15
N ASP A 94 -2.59 -0.50 -33.53
CA ASP A 94 -2.93 0.79 -34.15
C ASP A 94 -2.06 1.91 -33.54
N PRO A 95 -1.04 2.41 -34.27
CA PRO A 95 -0.19 3.51 -33.81
C PRO A 95 -0.99 4.77 -33.45
N THR A 96 -2.11 5.01 -34.14
CA THR A 96 -2.97 6.17 -33.90
C THR A 96 -3.57 6.11 -32.50
N SER A 97 -4.09 4.94 -32.09
CA SER A 97 -4.61 4.68 -30.74
C SER A 97 -3.54 4.79 -29.65
N VAL A 98 -2.30 4.37 -29.93
CA VAL A 98 -1.17 4.53 -28.99
C VAL A 98 -0.89 6.00 -28.72
N HIS A 99 -0.86 6.83 -29.77
CA HIS A 99 -0.51 8.25 -29.66
C HIS A 99 -1.67 9.13 -29.17
N ASP A 100 -2.93 8.74 -29.40
CA ASP A 100 -4.12 9.40 -28.85
C ASP A 100 -4.33 9.03 -27.37
N VAL A 101 -3.51 9.64 -26.50
CA VAL A 101 -3.55 9.39 -25.05
C VAL A 101 -4.75 10.08 -24.42
N LYS A 102 -5.72 9.28 -23.95
CA LYS A 102 -6.86 9.78 -23.17
C LYS A 102 -6.78 9.33 -21.71
N PRO A 103 -7.10 10.22 -20.74
CA PRO A 103 -7.15 9.83 -19.34
C PRO A 103 -8.22 8.76 -19.11
N LEU A 104 -7.97 7.89 -18.13
CA LEU A 104 -8.97 6.91 -17.71
C LEU A 104 -10.24 7.62 -17.24
N THR A 105 -11.42 7.15 -17.66
CA THR A 105 -12.69 7.70 -17.17
C THR A 105 -13.10 7.04 -15.86
N LEU A 106 -13.87 7.75 -15.02
CA LEU A 106 -14.37 7.20 -13.75
C LEU A 106 -15.16 5.90 -13.95
N ARG A 107 -16.06 5.87 -14.94
CA ARG A 107 -16.84 4.67 -15.28
C ARG A 107 -15.95 3.51 -15.71
N ALA A 108 -14.89 3.78 -16.46
CA ALA A 108 -13.93 2.75 -16.88
C ALA A 108 -13.19 2.18 -15.66
N ALA A 109 -12.70 3.03 -14.75
CA ALA A 109 -12.04 2.61 -13.52
C ALA A 109 -12.95 1.74 -12.64
N GLU A 110 -14.19 2.19 -12.39
CA GLU A 110 -15.18 1.43 -11.61
C GLU A 110 -15.46 0.06 -12.23
N ARG A 111 -15.59 -0.01 -13.56
CA ARG A 111 -15.83 -1.26 -14.28
C ARG A 111 -14.62 -2.20 -14.25
N LEU A 112 -13.40 -1.67 -14.36
CA LEU A 112 -12.17 -2.46 -14.24
C LEU A 112 -12.08 -3.10 -12.85
N ILE A 113 -12.32 -2.31 -11.79
CA ILE A 113 -12.31 -2.78 -10.41
C ILE A 113 -13.40 -3.84 -10.18
N SER A 114 -14.64 -3.58 -10.60
CA SER A 114 -15.76 -4.54 -10.45
C SER A 114 -15.43 -5.87 -11.10
N ARG A 115 -15.01 -5.85 -12.38
CA ARG A 115 -14.65 -7.06 -13.13
C ARG A 115 -13.51 -7.83 -12.48
N THR A 116 -12.52 -7.13 -11.93
CA THR A 116 -11.37 -7.79 -11.28
C THR A 116 -11.80 -8.48 -9.99
N ILE A 117 -12.67 -7.84 -9.21
CA ILE A 117 -13.23 -8.40 -7.97
C ILE A 117 -14.17 -9.58 -8.24
N GLU A 118 -14.92 -9.54 -9.34
CA GLU A 118 -15.76 -10.66 -9.79
C GLU A 118 -14.89 -11.84 -10.24
N LYS A 119 -13.85 -11.57 -11.06
CA LYS A 119 -12.92 -12.61 -11.54
C LYS A 119 -12.09 -13.23 -10.42
N SER A 120 -11.81 -12.49 -9.34
CA SER A 120 -11.10 -13.03 -8.18
C SER A 120 -11.98 -13.87 -7.25
N GLY A 121 -13.30 -13.95 -7.50
CA GLY A 121 -14.24 -14.68 -6.66
C GLY A 121 -14.59 -13.99 -5.34
N ILE A 122 -14.06 -12.80 -5.07
CA ILE A 122 -14.35 -12.04 -3.83
C ILE A 122 -15.80 -11.55 -3.80
N ARG A 123 -16.41 -11.31 -4.97
CA ARG A 123 -17.84 -11.00 -5.07
C ARG A 123 -18.53 -11.82 -6.13
N THR A 124 -19.70 -12.33 -5.78
CA THR A 124 -20.65 -12.92 -6.70
C THR A 124 -21.54 -11.83 -7.32
N VAL A 125 -21.75 -11.94 -8.63
CA VAL A 125 -22.70 -11.09 -9.36
C VAL A 125 -24.11 -11.58 -9.02
N GLU A 126 -24.81 -10.85 -8.16
CA GLU A 126 -26.23 -11.08 -7.94
C GLU A 126 -27.02 -10.27 -8.97
N ARG A 127 -27.92 -10.94 -9.69
CA ARG A 127 -28.87 -10.26 -10.57
C ARG A 127 -30.05 -9.79 -9.72
N VAL A 128 -30.50 -8.57 -9.98
CA VAL A 128 -31.70 -8.02 -9.34
C VAL A 128 -32.88 -8.89 -9.74
N THR A 129 -33.35 -9.76 -8.84
CA THR A 129 -34.67 -10.38 -8.93
C THR A 129 -35.71 -9.41 -8.37
N GLU A 130 -36.96 -9.55 -8.79
CA GLU A 130 -38.10 -8.65 -8.47
C GLU A 130 -38.29 -8.36 -6.97
N LEU A 131 -37.72 -9.20 -6.10
CA LEU A 131 -37.81 -9.14 -4.63
C LEU A 131 -36.89 -8.10 -3.96
N HIS A 132 -36.06 -7.37 -4.71
CA HIS A 132 -35.16 -6.38 -4.13
C HIS A 132 -35.82 -4.99 -4.10
N GLY A 133 -36.22 -4.57 -2.89
CA GLY A 133 -37.11 -3.43 -2.60
C GLY A 133 -36.89 -2.14 -3.40
N GLU A 134 -37.99 -1.36 -3.51
CA GLU A 134 -38.32 -0.05 -4.15
C GLU A 134 -37.36 0.66 -5.13
N LYS A 135 -36.04 0.41 -5.12
CA LYS A 135 -35.03 1.07 -5.96
C LYS A 135 -34.17 0.12 -6.80
N GLY A 136 -34.44 -1.18 -6.85
CA GLY A 136 -33.87 -2.12 -7.82
C GLY A 136 -32.33 -2.19 -7.84
N LYS A 137 -31.65 -1.88 -6.72
CA LYS A 137 -30.18 -1.92 -6.62
C LYS A 137 -29.74 -2.80 -5.46
N ILE A 138 -28.99 -3.85 -5.76
CA ILE A 138 -28.36 -4.71 -4.76
C ILE A 138 -27.18 -3.96 -4.14
N ARG A 139 -27.29 -3.64 -2.85
CA ARG A 139 -26.21 -3.02 -2.07
C ARG A 139 -25.37 -4.11 -1.43
N LYS A 140 -24.05 -4.10 -1.68
CA LYS A 140 -23.09 -4.95 -0.97
C LYS A 140 -22.56 -4.23 0.28
N ASN A 141 -22.12 -4.99 1.29
CA ASN A 141 -21.64 -4.48 2.59
C ASN A 141 -20.50 -3.46 2.46
N VAL A 142 -19.62 -3.63 1.47
CA VAL A 142 -18.54 -2.68 1.17
C VAL A 142 -18.76 -2.08 -0.22
N ARG A 143 -18.81 -0.75 -0.33
CA ARG A 143 -18.81 -0.08 -1.65
C ARG A 143 -17.46 -0.33 -2.33
N LEU A 144 -17.48 -0.71 -3.62
CA LEU A 144 -16.28 -1.09 -4.39
C LEU A 144 -15.14 -0.06 -4.26
N THR A 145 -15.49 1.22 -4.37
CA THR A 145 -14.54 2.33 -4.40
C THR A 145 -14.11 2.81 -3.01
N ALA A 146 -14.92 2.56 -1.98
CA ALA A 146 -14.62 2.96 -0.60
C ALA A 146 -13.81 1.90 0.17
N GLY A 147 -13.81 0.65 -0.30
CA GLY A 147 -13.11 -0.46 0.37
C GLY A 147 -11.60 -0.20 0.51
N PHE A 148 -10.94 0.24 -0.56
CA PHE A 148 -9.50 0.54 -0.55
C PHE A 148 -9.15 1.64 0.44
N ARG A 149 -9.94 2.71 0.46
CA ARG A 149 -9.73 3.83 1.38
C ARG A 149 -9.98 3.46 2.84
N LYS A 150 -10.99 2.62 3.12
CA LYS A 150 -11.23 2.07 4.46
C LYS A 150 -10.07 1.18 4.91
N PHE A 151 -9.57 0.33 4.02
CA PHE A 151 -8.39 -0.49 4.29
C PHE A 151 -7.19 0.39 4.63
N PHE A 152 -6.88 1.38 3.81
CA PHE A 152 -5.78 2.32 4.03
C PHE A 152 -5.89 3.00 5.40
N ASP A 153 -7.01 3.65 5.70
CA ASP A 153 -7.26 4.31 6.99
C ASP A 153 -7.09 3.33 8.18
N THR A 154 -7.60 2.11 8.05
CA THR A 154 -7.46 1.06 9.08
C THR A 154 -6.00 0.66 9.28
N GLN A 155 -5.21 0.51 8.20
CA GLN A 155 -3.79 0.16 8.30
C GLN A 155 -2.98 1.30 8.91
N LEU A 156 -3.29 2.57 8.61
CA LEU A 156 -2.63 3.70 9.28
C LEU A 156 -2.89 3.69 10.79
N ILE A 157 -4.12 3.39 11.21
CA ILE A 157 -4.48 3.26 12.64
C ILE A 157 -3.67 2.14 13.31
N TYR A 158 -3.61 0.95 12.70
CA TYR A 158 -2.85 -0.18 13.26
C TYR A 158 -1.34 0.04 13.26
N SER A 159 -0.86 0.90 12.38
CA SER A 159 0.56 1.26 12.32
C SER A 159 0.92 2.43 13.24
N GLN A 160 -0.03 2.89 14.07
CA GLN A 160 0.16 3.99 15.03
C GLN A 160 0.67 5.27 14.35
N VAL A 161 0.16 5.55 13.15
CA VAL A 161 0.38 6.84 12.47
C VAL A 161 -0.31 7.93 13.27
N GLU A 162 0.38 9.06 13.44
CA GLU A 162 -0.15 10.19 14.20
C GLU A 162 -1.50 10.65 13.58
N PRO A 163 -2.57 10.84 14.39
CA PRO A 163 -3.92 11.07 13.89
C PRO A 163 -4.05 12.25 12.91
N ARG A 164 -3.39 13.39 13.15
CA ARG A 164 -3.48 14.55 12.25
C ARG A 164 -2.81 14.27 10.91
N THR A 165 -1.67 13.55 10.92
CA THR A 165 -0.95 13.13 9.73
C THR A 165 -1.74 12.09 8.94
N LYS A 166 -2.45 11.19 9.62
CA LYS A 166 -3.41 10.26 9.00
C LYS A 166 -4.51 11.02 8.24
N GLU A 167 -5.11 12.04 8.86
CA GLU A 167 -6.12 12.89 8.21
C GLU A 167 -5.54 13.66 6.99
N LEU A 168 -4.28 14.10 7.08
CA LEU A 168 -3.54 14.72 5.97
C LEU A 168 -3.41 13.77 4.76
N PHE A 169 -3.03 12.51 4.97
CA PHE A 169 -2.95 11.51 3.88
C PHE A 169 -4.28 11.25 3.21
N LEU A 170 -5.38 11.45 3.93
CA LEU A 170 -6.73 11.30 3.42
C LEU A 170 -7.22 12.61 2.75
N GLY A 171 -6.56 13.74 2.94
CA GLY A 171 -7.09 15.04 2.50
C GLY A 171 -8.41 15.34 3.21
N HIS A 172 -8.43 15.13 4.53
CA HIS A 172 -9.49 15.55 5.42
C HIS A 172 -9.08 16.85 6.12
N SER A 173 -10.05 17.74 6.37
CA SER A 173 -9.83 18.91 7.22
C SER A 173 -9.77 18.46 8.68
N ILE A 174 -8.79 19.00 9.41
CA ILE A 174 -8.67 18.85 10.86
C ILE A 174 -9.25 20.08 11.60
N GLY A 175 -10.09 20.86 10.91
CA GLY A 175 -10.79 22.03 11.46
C GLY A 175 -9.85 23.21 11.69
N LEU A 176 -9.89 23.79 12.90
CA LEU A 176 -9.05 24.95 13.24
C LEU A 176 -7.55 24.66 13.12
N ASP A 177 -7.16 23.39 13.34
CA ASP A 177 -5.77 22.96 13.26
C ASP A 177 -5.20 22.97 11.84
N ASP A 178 -6.01 23.10 10.79
CA ASP A 178 -5.55 23.22 9.39
C ASP A 178 -4.55 24.38 9.22
N HIS A 179 -4.70 25.44 10.03
CA HIS A 179 -3.82 26.61 9.99
C HIS A 179 -2.53 26.44 10.80
N TYR A 180 -2.52 25.56 11.79
CA TYR A 180 -1.42 25.39 12.75
C TYR A 180 -0.57 24.16 12.46
N PHE A 181 -1.18 23.07 11.99
CA PHE A 181 -0.49 21.83 11.72
C PHE A 181 0.18 21.87 10.35
N LYS A 182 1.42 22.35 10.34
CA LYS A 182 2.29 22.40 9.15
C LYS A 182 3.53 21.54 9.39
N PRO A 183 3.38 20.21 9.42
CA PRO A 183 4.50 19.31 9.67
C PRO A 183 5.54 19.40 8.55
N GLU A 184 6.80 19.17 8.91
CA GLU A 184 7.89 19.05 7.94
C GLU A 184 7.70 17.83 7.03
N GLU A 185 8.16 17.90 5.78
CA GLU A 185 7.98 16.81 4.82
C GLU A 185 8.61 15.49 5.30
N ASN A 186 9.77 15.55 5.96
CA ASN A 186 10.44 14.39 6.54
C ASN A 186 9.62 13.75 7.66
N TYR A 187 8.97 14.56 8.50
CA TYR A 187 8.07 14.03 9.54
C TYR A 187 6.90 13.28 8.91
N VAL A 188 6.26 13.89 7.91
CA VAL A 188 5.13 13.26 7.19
C VAL A 188 5.56 11.98 6.48
N LEU A 189 6.74 11.95 5.85
CA LEU A 189 7.29 10.74 5.24
C LEU A 189 7.51 9.63 6.29
N ASN A 190 8.14 9.96 7.41
CA ASN A 190 8.39 9.00 8.49
C ASN A 190 7.10 8.43 9.08
N GLU A 191 6.06 9.25 9.22
CA GLU A 191 4.73 8.79 9.62
C GLU A 191 4.14 7.79 8.61
N TYR A 192 4.30 8.04 7.30
CA TYR A 192 3.86 7.09 6.28
C TYR A 192 4.64 5.77 6.33
N LEU A 193 5.97 5.83 6.53
CA LEU A 193 6.85 4.66 6.55
C LEU A 193 6.45 3.64 7.63
N LYS A 194 5.88 4.08 8.75
CA LYS A 194 5.32 3.18 9.79
C LYS A 194 4.30 2.20 9.23
N ALA A 195 3.52 2.63 8.23
CA ALA A 195 2.41 1.87 7.69
C ALA A 195 2.74 1.08 6.41
N VAL A 196 3.92 1.27 5.82
CA VAL A 196 4.29 0.67 4.52
C VAL A 196 4.11 -0.84 4.54
N ASP A 197 4.54 -1.52 5.61
CA ASP A 197 4.44 -2.99 5.70
C ASP A 197 2.99 -3.47 5.78
N ASN A 198 2.15 -2.76 6.54
CA ASN A 198 0.74 -3.10 6.68
C ASN A 198 -0.05 -2.83 5.39
N LEU A 199 0.36 -1.80 4.64
CA LEU A 199 -0.20 -1.42 3.34
C LEU A 199 0.29 -2.29 2.18
N THR A 200 1.38 -3.02 2.35
CA THR A 200 1.93 -3.92 1.33
C THR A 200 1.12 -5.22 1.28
N ILE A 201 0.66 -5.58 0.09
CA ILE A 201 -0.27 -6.70 -0.11
C ILE A 201 0.48 -8.01 -0.33
N ASN A 202 1.65 -7.97 -0.97
CA ASN A 202 2.45 -9.18 -1.17
C ASN A 202 2.86 -9.80 0.19
N GLU A 203 2.37 -11.00 0.44
CA GLU A 203 2.65 -11.79 1.65
C GLU A 203 4.14 -12.11 1.83
N GLU A 204 4.92 -12.17 0.75
CA GLU A 204 6.35 -12.44 0.81
C GLU A 204 7.08 -11.44 1.72
N ASN A 205 6.64 -10.18 1.77
CA ASN A 205 7.23 -9.17 2.65
C ASN A 205 6.91 -9.43 4.12
N ARG A 206 5.68 -9.89 4.43
CA ARG A 206 5.28 -10.27 5.79
C ARG A 206 6.04 -11.51 6.25
N LEU A 207 6.13 -12.52 5.38
CA LEU A 207 6.86 -13.77 5.63
C LEU A 207 8.35 -13.52 5.85
N ARG A 208 8.98 -12.65 5.05
CA ARG A 208 10.39 -12.26 5.27
C ARG A 208 10.60 -11.60 6.62
N LYS A 209 9.72 -10.70 7.06
CA LYS A 209 9.81 -10.08 8.40
C LYS A 209 9.64 -11.10 9.51
N GLU A 210 8.67 -11.99 9.38
CA GLU A 210 8.45 -13.06 10.36
C GLU A 210 9.68 -13.95 10.45
N MET A 211 10.27 -14.32 9.31
CA MET A 211 11.52 -15.09 9.27
C MET A 211 12.69 -14.35 9.94
N VAL A 212 12.86 -13.04 9.70
CA VAL A 212 13.90 -12.22 10.38
C VAL A 212 13.66 -12.17 11.89
N ASN A 213 12.43 -11.94 12.32
CA ASN A 213 12.08 -11.91 13.75
C ASN A 213 12.28 -13.26 14.43
N LEU A 214 11.90 -14.36 13.78
CA LEU A 214 12.14 -15.72 14.26
C LEU A 214 13.63 -16.01 14.35
N THR A 215 14.42 -15.59 13.35
CA THR A 215 15.88 -15.76 13.35
C THR A 215 16.51 -15.01 14.53
N LYS A 216 16.07 -13.78 14.79
CA LYS A 216 16.53 -12.99 15.95
C LYS A 216 16.18 -13.67 17.27
N LYS A 217 14.92 -14.10 17.44
CA LYS A 217 14.49 -14.84 18.65
C LYS A 217 15.26 -16.13 18.86
N ASN A 218 15.56 -16.88 17.80
CA ASN A 218 16.39 -18.08 17.89
C ASN A 218 17.81 -17.75 18.32
N SER A 219 18.43 -16.70 17.78
CA SER A 219 19.77 -16.28 18.21
C SER A 219 19.82 -15.86 19.70
N GLU A 220 18.76 -15.22 20.19
CA GLU A 220 18.61 -14.86 21.60
C GLU A 220 18.43 -16.11 22.49
N LEU A 221 17.63 -17.08 22.04
CA LEU A 221 17.45 -18.37 22.71
C LEU A 221 18.75 -19.16 22.78
N GLU A 222 19.49 -19.28 21.67
CA GLU A 222 20.79 -19.95 21.64
C GLU A 222 21.78 -19.30 22.61
N SER A 223 21.83 -17.96 22.66
CA SER A 223 22.66 -17.25 23.63
C SER A 223 22.25 -17.54 25.08
N MET A 224 20.96 -17.62 25.38
CA MET A 224 20.47 -17.97 26.72
C MET A 224 20.77 -19.43 27.07
N GLU A 225 20.64 -20.36 26.14
CA GLU A 225 20.97 -21.78 26.36
C GLU A 225 22.46 -21.99 26.65
N ILE A 226 23.34 -21.25 25.95
CA ILE A 226 24.78 -21.28 26.21
C ILE A 226 25.07 -20.80 27.63
N LYS A 227 24.54 -19.63 28.03
CA LYS A 227 24.72 -19.09 29.39
C LYS A 227 24.20 -20.05 30.45
N HIS A 228 23.02 -20.60 30.26
CA HIS A 228 22.43 -21.53 31.22
C HIS A 228 23.25 -22.82 31.35
N ARG A 229 23.84 -23.30 30.25
CA ARG A 229 24.75 -24.46 30.27
C ARG A 229 26.04 -24.15 31.03
N GLU A 230 26.62 -22.98 30.83
CA GLU A 230 27.80 -22.52 31.58
C GLU A 230 27.50 -22.40 33.08
N GLU A 231 26.34 -21.85 33.45
CA GLU A 231 25.89 -21.76 34.84
C GLU A 231 25.72 -23.15 35.48
N ILE A 232 25.07 -24.09 34.80
CA ILE A 232 24.91 -25.47 35.30
C ILE A 232 26.27 -26.13 35.49
N GLN A 233 27.20 -25.93 34.56
CA GLN A 233 28.54 -26.51 34.63
C GLN A 233 29.32 -25.94 35.84
N ALA A 234 29.29 -24.62 36.04
CA ALA A 234 29.91 -23.97 37.18
C ALA A 234 29.34 -24.46 38.52
N ILE A 235 28.02 -24.67 38.60
CA ILE A 235 27.36 -25.22 39.80
C ILE A 235 27.81 -26.66 40.05
N ARG A 236 27.93 -27.50 39.00
CA ARG A 236 28.41 -28.87 39.14
C ARG A 236 29.85 -28.91 39.67
N GLU A 237 30.73 -28.08 39.12
CA GLU A 237 32.13 -27.99 39.54
C GLU A 237 32.26 -27.50 41.00
N ASP A 238 31.45 -26.51 41.42
CA ASP A 238 31.39 -26.06 42.81
C ASP A 238 30.89 -27.15 43.77
N MET A 239 29.87 -27.92 43.35
CA MET A 239 29.38 -29.06 44.14
C MET A 239 30.43 -30.18 44.28
N GLU A 240 31.13 -30.54 43.20
CA GLU A 240 32.20 -31.55 43.23
C GLU A 240 33.36 -31.11 44.13
N SER A 241 33.77 -29.84 44.04
CA SER A 241 34.79 -29.25 44.92
C SER A 241 34.40 -29.35 46.40
N LYS A 242 33.17 -28.95 46.74
CA LYS A 242 32.63 -29.06 48.12
C LYS A 242 32.55 -30.51 48.59
N PHE A 243 32.17 -31.43 47.73
CA PHE A 243 32.10 -32.85 48.08
C PHE A 243 33.48 -33.42 48.38
N GLN A 244 34.51 -33.09 47.59
CA GLN A 244 35.89 -33.50 47.87
C GLN A 244 36.41 -32.96 49.21
N GLN A 245 36.07 -31.72 49.58
CA GLN A 245 36.43 -31.15 50.88
C GLN A 245 35.78 -31.86 52.07
N ILE A 246 34.62 -32.50 51.90
CA ILE A 246 33.91 -33.22 52.97
C ILE A 246 34.45 -34.65 53.14
N VAL A 247 34.96 -35.26 52.06
CA VAL A 247 35.44 -36.65 52.05
C VAL A 247 36.91 -36.76 52.47
N THR A 248 37.64 -35.64 52.55
CA THR A 248 39.04 -35.55 52.99
C THR A 248 39.12 -35.17 54.47
#